data_AF-A0A9R1A832-F1
#
_entry.id   AF-A0A9R1A832-F1
#
_cell.length_a   1.000
_cell.length_b   1.000
_cell.length_c   1.000
_cell.angle_alpha   90.00
_cell.angle_beta   90.00
_cell.angle_gamma   90.00
#
_symmetry.space_group_name_H-M   'P 1'
#
loop_
_entity.id
_entity.type
_entity.pdbx_description
1 polymer ?
#
loop_
_entity_poly.entity_id
_entity_poly.type
_entity_poly.pdbx_seq_one_letter_code
_entity_poly.pdbx_strand_id
1 'polypeptide(L)'
;MPSWNDGEESSEEELVGMELEQNWANPDTTIDASFCGRAADASITCRLHLAPCMKYVAFEEKDTGRRFYGCDVSQDGIDCEVAQWVDAPWPSILQRCLVKIWEMFHEENNGRMIDHEKYKKELEKVHKELDTLGDQYSQLVEDVTKMFDWADQNNRVMSDEEFKQKQMDVDKDMEKLAISKEKDSDGIGKMKEMEKLAQELKEMKCIYRSQGEIIRNTRKERDGFKKERDWLIEEKKRLEFLVGDLMKVGHGNKDKLEKIKSILVE
;
A
#
# COMPACT_ATOMS: atom_id res chain seq x y z
N MET A 1 -28.39 -50.26 -0.74
CA MET A 1 -28.75 -49.72 0.58
C MET A 1 -28.02 -50.52 1.64
N PRO A 2 -27.08 -49.90 2.35
CA PRO A 2 -26.61 -50.42 3.65
C PRO A 2 -26.98 -49.45 4.78
N SER A 3 -27.48 -50.02 5.87
CA SER A 3 -27.90 -49.35 7.11
C SER A 3 -26.70 -49.00 7.98
N TRP A 4 -26.81 -47.89 8.70
CA TRP A 4 -25.87 -47.50 9.73
C TRP A 4 -26.40 -47.99 11.07
N ASN A 5 -25.63 -48.84 11.73
CA ASN A 5 -25.84 -49.20 13.12
C ASN A 5 -25.23 -48.11 13.98
N ASP A 6 -26.00 -47.66 14.95
CA ASP A 6 -25.59 -46.77 16.02
C ASP A 6 -24.69 -47.47 17.03
N GLY A 7 -23.78 -46.69 17.60
CA GLY A 7 -23.10 -46.98 18.86
C GLY A 7 -21.60 -47.09 18.70
N GLU A 8 -20.88 -46.00 18.98
CA GLU A 8 -20.09 -45.92 20.21
C GLU A 8 -20.10 -44.47 20.74
N GLU A 9 -20.38 -44.40 22.03
CA GLU A 9 -20.52 -43.25 22.90
C GLU A 9 -19.12 -42.65 23.14
N SER A 10 -18.79 -41.55 22.45
CA SER A 10 -17.55 -40.81 22.69
C SER A 10 -17.87 -39.61 23.58
N SER A 11 -17.45 -39.76 24.83
CA SER A 11 -17.51 -38.81 25.93
C SER A 11 -17.39 -37.34 25.51
N GLU A 12 -18.41 -36.61 25.92
CA GLU A 12 -18.48 -35.17 26.08
C GLU A 12 -17.30 -34.62 26.90
N GLU A 13 -16.29 -34.12 26.21
CA GLU A 13 -15.30 -33.22 26.80
C GLU A 13 -15.61 -31.80 26.34
N GLU A 14 -16.34 -31.12 27.20
CA GLU A 14 -16.69 -29.71 27.21
C GLU A 14 -15.42 -28.85 27.20
N LEU A 15 -14.85 -28.61 26.02
CA LEU A 15 -13.83 -27.60 25.83
C LEU A 15 -14.49 -26.23 25.79
N VAL A 16 -14.72 -25.68 26.98
CA VAL A 16 -14.98 -24.27 27.23
C VAL A 16 -13.75 -23.46 26.77
N GLY A 17 -13.68 -23.22 25.48
CA GLY A 17 -12.69 -22.36 24.84
C GLY A 17 -13.10 -20.91 25.01
N MET A 18 -12.68 -20.32 26.12
CA MET A 18 -12.49 -18.87 26.35
C MET A 18 -13.36 -17.96 25.48
N GLU A 19 -14.50 -17.56 26.02
CA GLU A 19 -15.26 -16.37 25.60
C GLU A 19 -14.30 -15.17 25.66
N LEU A 20 -13.69 -14.88 24.51
CA LEU A 20 -12.94 -13.66 24.26
C LEU A 20 -13.83 -12.50 24.67
N GLU A 21 -13.38 -11.74 25.67
CA GLU A 21 -14.09 -10.62 26.27
C GLU A 21 -14.87 -9.87 25.19
N GLN A 22 -16.21 -9.99 25.23
CA GLN A 22 -17.09 -9.18 24.41
C GLN A 22 -16.84 -7.73 24.83
N ASN A 23 -15.98 -7.07 24.06
CA ASN A 23 -15.71 -5.66 24.19
C ASN A 23 -17.05 -4.96 24.06
N TRP A 24 -17.58 -4.46 25.17
CA TRP A 24 -18.93 -3.91 25.27
C TRP A 24 -19.05 -2.50 24.68
N ALA A 25 -18.15 -2.23 23.74
CA ALA A 25 -17.97 -1.00 23.00
C ALA A 25 -19.10 -0.82 21.97
N ASN A 26 -19.47 0.42 21.66
CA ASN A 26 -20.22 0.68 20.44
C ASN A 26 -19.38 0.23 19.26
N PRO A 27 -19.99 -0.47 18.29
CA PRO A 27 -19.24 -0.86 17.13
C PRO A 27 -18.81 0.36 16.33
N ASP A 28 -17.70 0.23 15.61
CA ASP A 28 -17.28 1.23 14.63
C ASP A 28 -18.44 1.55 13.69
N THR A 29 -18.57 2.81 13.27
CA THR A 29 -19.75 3.28 12.53
C THR A 29 -19.42 3.75 11.12
N THR A 30 -20.37 3.56 10.20
CA THR A 30 -20.33 4.11 8.85
C THR A 30 -21.53 5.01 8.58
N ILE A 31 -21.42 5.83 7.54
CA ILE A 31 -22.42 6.84 7.19
C ILE A 31 -23.48 6.23 6.27
N ASP A 32 -24.75 6.30 6.69
CA ASP A 32 -25.91 6.06 5.84
C ASP A 32 -26.83 7.29 5.86
N ALA A 33 -26.91 7.99 4.72
CA ALA A 33 -27.73 9.19 4.59
C ALA A 33 -29.24 8.91 4.78
N SER A 34 -29.69 7.67 4.58
CA SER A 34 -31.07 7.25 4.82
C SER A 34 -31.36 6.91 6.29
N PHE A 35 -30.31 6.69 7.09
CA PHE A 35 -30.41 6.33 8.50
C PHE A 35 -29.37 7.08 9.36
N CYS A 36 -29.55 8.41 9.48
CA CYS A 36 -28.69 9.27 10.27
C CYS A 36 -29.47 10.22 11.19
N GLY A 37 -28.77 10.88 12.11
CA GLY A 37 -29.32 11.89 13.02
C GLY A 37 -29.93 11.32 14.30
N ARG A 38 -30.68 12.14 15.04
CA ARG A 38 -31.25 11.76 16.34
C ARG A 38 -32.34 10.69 16.19
N ALA A 39 -32.45 9.81 17.19
CA ALA A 39 -33.62 8.94 17.34
C ALA A 39 -34.90 9.79 17.34
N ALA A 40 -35.91 9.35 16.58
CA ALA A 40 -37.20 10.06 16.51
C ALA A 40 -38.02 9.85 17.78
N ASP A 41 -37.81 8.72 18.46
CA ASP A 41 -38.43 8.39 19.73
C ASP A 41 -37.57 8.93 20.88
N ALA A 42 -38.14 9.86 21.65
CA ALA A 42 -37.47 10.48 22.79
C ALA A 42 -37.25 9.51 23.97
N SER A 43 -37.86 8.33 23.96
CA SER A 43 -37.62 7.27 24.96
C SER A 43 -36.30 6.53 24.73
N ILE A 44 -35.71 6.63 23.53
CA ILE A 44 -34.44 5.99 23.20
C ILE A 44 -33.30 6.89 23.67
N THR A 45 -32.85 6.64 24.90
CA THR A 45 -31.76 7.37 25.55
C THR A 45 -30.63 6.44 25.93
N CYS A 46 -29.42 7.00 25.99
CA CYS A 46 -28.26 6.29 26.50
C CYS A 46 -28.47 5.98 27.99
N ARG A 47 -28.19 4.75 28.41
CA ARG A 47 -28.37 4.34 29.82
C ARG A 47 -27.42 5.04 30.78
N LEU A 48 -26.21 5.36 30.32
CA LEU A 48 -25.18 6.02 31.13
C LEU A 48 -25.40 7.54 31.19
N HIS A 49 -25.56 8.17 30.03
CA HIS A 49 -25.62 9.64 29.94
C HIS A 49 -27.04 10.21 30.00
N LEU A 50 -28.07 9.35 29.91
CA LEU A 50 -29.49 9.74 29.84
C LEU A 50 -29.81 10.75 28.73
N ALA A 51 -28.90 10.88 27.76
CA ALA A 51 -29.02 11.74 26.59
C ALA A 51 -29.72 10.99 25.46
N PRO A 52 -30.49 11.66 24.59
CA PRO A 52 -31.12 11.02 23.45
C PRO A 52 -30.08 10.40 22.51
N CYS A 53 -30.35 9.17 22.05
CA CYS A 53 -29.44 8.46 21.17
C CYS A 53 -29.45 8.98 19.73
N MET A 54 -28.36 8.71 19.03
CA MET A 54 -28.18 8.93 17.61
C MET A 54 -28.33 7.63 16.84
N LYS A 55 -28.66 7.74 15.55
CA LYS A 55 -28.78 6.64 14.60
C LYS A 55 -27.43 6.35 13.96
N TYR A 56 -27.00 5.10 14.04
CA TYR A 56 -25.75 4.63 13.49
C TYR A 56 -25.94 3.35 12.67
N VAL A 57 -24.99 3.11 11.78
CA VAL A 57 -24.85 1.85 11.06
C VAL A 57 -23.52 1.24 11.47
N ALA A 58 -23.56 0.00 11.98
CA ALA A 58 -22.38 -0.72 12.39
C ALA A 58 -21.50 -1.03 11.18
N PHE A 59 -20.20 -0.89 11.36
CA PHE A 59 -19.15 -1.17 10.41
C PHE A 59 -18.08 -1.99 11.10
N GLU A 60 -18.49 -3.12 11.66
CA GLU A 60 -17.61 -3.98 12.42
C GLU A 60 -18.07 -5.43 12.32
N GLU A 61 -17.11 -6.31 11.99
CA GLU A 61 -17.24 -7.76 11.97
C GLU A 61 -18.60 -8.29 11.46
N LYS A 62 -19.24 -9.17 12.24
CA LYS A 62 -20.50 -9.86 11.95
C LYS A 62 -21.71 -8.94 11.92
N ASP A 63 -21.60 -7.73 12.45
CA ASP A 63 -22.71 -6.78 12.58
C ASP A 63 -22.68 -5.68 11.53
N THR A 64 -21.68 -5.70 10.64
CA THR A 64 -21.55 -4.79 9.52
C THR A 64 -22.86 -4.61 8.74
N GLY A 65 -23.24 -3.34 8.58
CA GLY A 65 -24.46 -2.91 7.89
C GLY A 65 -25.72 -2.90 8.76
N ARG A 66 -25.67 -3.38 10.01
CA ARG A 66 -26.85 -3.35 10.91
C ARG A 66 -27.02 -1.97 11.52
N ARG A 67 -28.27 -1.54 11.63
CA ARG A 67 -28.63 -0.24 12.21
C ARG A 67 -28.85 -0.34 13.72
N PHE A 68 -28.36 0.65 14.45
CA PHE A 68 -28.51 0.74 15.90
C PHE A 68 -28.64 2.19 16.39
N TYR A 69 -29.06 2.31 17.64
CA TYR A 69 -29.06 3.55 18.39
C TYR A 69 -27.90 3.56 19.37
N GLY A 70 -27.05 4.59 19.30
CA GLY A 70 -25.87 4.73 20.15
C GLY A 70 -25.81 6.10 20.82
N CYS A 71 -24.92 6.25 21.79
CA CYS A 71 -24.65 7.54 22.40
C CYS A 71 -23.70 8.36 21.50
N ASP A 72 -23.84 9.69 21.53
CA ASP A 72 -22.92 10.64 20.86
C ASP A 72 -22.06 11.41 21.88
N VAL A 73 -22.24 11.11 23.17
CA VAL A 73 -21.53 11.78 24.26
C VAL A 73 -20.14 11.17 24.39
N SER A 74 -19.13 11.95 24.02
CA SER A 74 -17.71 11.61 24.25
C SER A 74 -17.28 12.11 25.64
N GLN A 75 -17.51 11.32 26.69
CA GLN A 75 -16.95 11.59 28.02
C GLN A 75 -15.88 10.54 28.36
N ASP A 76 -14.64 11.00 28.51
CA ASP A 76 -13.50 10.30 29.14
C ASP A 76 -13.19 8.88 28.66
N GLY A 77 -13.51 8.56 27.40
CA GLY A 77 -13.21 7.24 26.81
C GLY A 77 -14.06 6.10 27.39
N ILE A 78 -15.13 6.43 28.12
CA ILE A 78 -16.13 5.43 28.54
C ILE A 78 -17.03 5.18 27.35
N ASP A 79 -16.85 4.02 26.72
CA ASP A 79 -17.75 3.62 25.66
C ASP A 79 -19.13 3.30 26.24
N CYS A 80 -20.15 3.86 25.61
CA CYS A 80 -21.53 3.54 25.93
C CYS A 80 -21.93 2.33 25.13
N GLU A 81 -22.45 1.30 25.79
CA GLU A 81 -23.00 0.16 25.06
C GLU A 81 -24.09 0.59 24.06
N VAL A 82 -24.28 -0.22 23.02
CA VAL A 82 -25.40 -0.05 22.07
C VAL A 82 -26.71 0.04 22.84
N ALA A 83 -27.41 1.16 22.70
CA ALA A 83 -28.66 1.38 23.44
C ALA A 83 -29.75 0.42 22.94
N GLN A 84 -29.86 0.26 21.62
CA GLN A 84 -30.81 -0.65 20.99
C GLN A 84 -30.45 -0.95 19.53
N TRP A 85 -30.60 -2.21 19.12
CA TRP A 85 -30.54 -2.61 17.71
C TRP A 85 -31.88 -2.39 17.00
N VAL A 86 -31.83 -1.85 15.79
CA VAL A 86 -33.01 -1.69 14.91
C VAL A 86 -33.24 -2.95 14.09
N ASP A 87 -32.16 -3.51 13.55
CA ASP A 87 -32.22 -4.71 12.72
C ASP A 87 -32.00 -5.97 13.56
N ALA A 88 -32.70 -7.04 13.19
CA ALA A 88 -32.43 -8.36 13.74
C ALA A 88 -30.98 -8.80 13.44
N PRO A 89 -30.40 -9.71 14.23
CA PRO A 89 -29.12 -10.30 13.91
C PRO A 89 -29.16 -10.92 12.50
N TRP A 90 -28.07 -10.78 11.76
CA TRP A 90 -27.96 -11.44 10.46
C TRP A 90 -28.08 -12.97 10.62
N PRO A 91 -28.59 -13.70 9.62
CA PRO A 91 -28.52 -15.15 9.62
C PRO A 91 -27.09 -15.65 9.82
N SER A 92 -26.91 -16.77 10.51
CA SER A 92 -25.59 -17.32 10.87
C SER A 92 -24.63 -17.53 9.70
N ILE A 93 -25.16 -17.81 8.51
CA ILE A 93 -24.37 -17.91 7.28
C ILE A 93 -23.78 -16.55 6.91
N LEU A 94 -24.59 -15.49 6.94
CA LEU A 94 -24.14 -14.13 6.60
C LEU A 94 -23.16 -13.60 7.65
N GLN A 95 -23.40 -13.84 8.94
CA GLN A 95 -22.44 -13.47 9.99
C GLN A 95 -21.06 -14.07 9.74
N ARG A 96 -20.99 -15.38 9.41
CA ARG A 96 -19.73 -16.06 9.07
C ARG A 96 -19.07 -15.48 7.82
N CYS A 97 -19.85 -15.14 6.79
CA CYS A 97 -19.31 -14.48 5.60
C CYS A 97 -18.74 -13.10 5.92
N LEU A 98 -19.42 -12.29 6.73
CA LEU A 98 -18.96 -10.96 7.12
C LEU A 98 -17.65 -11.03 7.92
N VAL A 99 -17.58 -11.91 8.92
CA VAL A 99 -16.33 -12.17 9.66
C VAL A 99 -15.21 -12.54 8.70
N LYS A 100 -15.47 -13.44 7.73
CA LYS A 100 -14.42 -13.84 6.78
C LYS A 100 -13.96 -12.69 5.88
N ILE A 101 -14.87 -11.81 5.47
CA ILE A 101 -14.52 -10.61 4.69
C ILE A 101 -13.64 -9.67 5.51
N TRP A 102 -13.96 -9.47 6.79
CA TRP A 102 -13.14 -8.65 7.68
C TRP A 102 -11.76 -9.24 7.94
N GLU A 103 -11.64 -10.56 8.15
CA GLU A 103 -10.33 -11.23 8.23
C GLU A 103 -9.48 -10.93 7.00
N MET A 104 -10.04 -11.11 5.79
CA MET A 104 -9.34 -10.80 4.54
C MET A 104 -8.97 -9.32 4.42
N PHE A 105 -9.86 -8.41 4.84
CA PHE A 105 -9.62 -6.97 4.83
C PHE A 105 -8.46 -6.59 5.76
N HIS A 106 -8.41 -7.15 6.97
CA HIS A 106 -7.32 -6.92 7.91
C HIS A 106 -6.00 -7.52 7.42
N GLU A 107 -6.02 -8.74 6.87
CA GLU A 107 -4.84 -9.37 6.27
C GLU A 107 -4.25 -8.52 5.13
N GLU A 108 -5.10 -8.06 4.21
CA GLU A 108 -4.67 -7.23 3.08
C GLU A 108 -4.19 -5.84 3.53
N ASN A 109 -4.86 -5.22 4.49
CA ASN A 109 -4.43 -3.94 5.04
C ASN A 109 -3.11 -4.06 5.82
N ASN A 110 -2.93 -5.14 6.59
CA ASN A 110 -1.67 -5.42 7.28
C ASN A 110 -0.52 -5.62 6.28
N GLY A 111 -0.77 -6.37 5.19
CA GLY A 111 0.19 -6.50 4.09
C GLY A 111 0.56 -5.14 3.48
N ARG A 112 -0.44 -4.30 3.18
CA ARG A 112 -0.24 -2.94 2.67
C ARG A 112 0.53 -2.04 3.64
N MET A 113 0.30 -2.13 4.94
CA MET A 113 1.05 -1.36 5.95
C MET A 113 2.52 -1.78 5.99
N ILE A 114 2.81 -3.09 5.94
CA ILE A 114 4.17 -3.62 5.93
C ILE A 114 4.91 -3.13 4.67
N ASP A 115 4.26 -3.22 3.51
CA ASP A 115 4.83 -2.75 2.25
C ASP A 115 5.06 -1.23 2.28
N HIS A 116 4.10 -0.45 2.78
CA HIS A 116 4.24 1.00 2.92
C HIS A 116 5.43 1.38 3.82
N GLU A 117 5.58 0.72 4.97
CA GLU A 117 6.72 0.95 5.87
C GLU A 117 8.06 0.57 5.22
N LYS A 118 8.09 -0.50 4.43
CA LYS A 118 9.28 -0.88 3.65
C LYS A 118 9.63 0.18 2.61
N TYR A 119 8.65 0.63 1.82
CA TYR A 119 8.87 1.67 0.80
C TYR A 119 9.28 3.00 1.43
N LYS A 120 8.72 3.35 2.59
CA LYS A 120 9.12 4.54 3.35
C LYS A 120 10.61 4.50 3.72
N LYS A 121 11.11 3.36 4.23
CA LYS A 121 12.54 3.18 4.55
C LYS A 121 13.43 3.26 3.30
N GLU A 122 12.99 2.70 2.18
CA GLU A 122 13.71 2.80 0.91
C GLU A 122 13.75 4.25 0.40
N LEU A 123 12.66 5.00 0.51
CA LEU A 123 12.61 6.44 0.18
C LEU A 123 13.56 7.26 1.06
N GLU A 124 13.57 7.02 2.37
CA GLU A 124 14.50 7.69 3.28
C GLU A 124 15.97 7.43 2.91
N LYS A 125 16.29 6.22 2.43
CA LYS A 125 17.63 5.88 1.95
C LYS A 125 17.99 6.67 0.68
N VAL A 126 17.10 6.67 -0.31
CA VAL A 126 17.31 7.40 -1.57
C VAL A 126 17.44 8.91 -1.31
N HIS A 127 16.68 9.45 -0.36
CA HIS A 127 16.79 10.86 0.00
C HIS A 127 18.17 11.21 0.57
N LYS A 128 18.72 10.37 1.46
CA LYS A 128 20.09 10.56 1.98
C LYS A 128 21.15 10.48 0.89
N GLU A 129 21.00 9.57 -0.07
CA GLU A 129 21.90 9.47 -1.23
C GLU A 129 21.82 10.73 -2.11
N LEU A 130 20.61 11.27 -2.30
CA LEU A 130 20.39 12.51 -3.04
C LEU A 130 21.06 13.71 -2.34
N ASP A 131 20.89 13.84 -1.02
CA ASP A 131 21.54 14.90 -0.23
C ASP A 131 23.07 14.81 -0.35
N THR A 132 23.62 13.60 -0.18
CA THR A 132 25.06 13.34 -0.32
C THR A 132 25.58 13.72 -1.70
N LEU A 133 24.82 13.40 -2.76
CA LEU A 133 25.19 13.76 -4.12
C LEU A 133 25.10 15.28 -4.35
N GLY A 134 24.12 15.94 -3.73
CA GLY A 134 23.99 17.40 -3.72
C GLY A 134 25.19 18.09 -3.08
N ASP A 135 25.67 17.57 -1.95
CA ASP A 135 26.88 18.07 -1.28
C ASP A 135 28.13 17.88 -2.16
N GLN A 136 28.29 16.71 -2.77
CA GLN A 136 29.40 16.42 -3.68
C GLN A 136 29.39 17.32 -4.91
N TYR A 137 28.22 17.55 -5.50
CA TYR A 137 28.06 18.46 -6.62
C TYR A 137 28.43 19.90 -6.23
N SER A 138 27.97 20.36 -5.06
CA SER A 138 28.29 21.69 -4.53
C SER A 138 29.79 21.87 -4.33
N GLN A 139 30.46 20.87 -3.74
CA GLN A 139 31.91 20.87 -3.57
C GLN A 139 32.66 20.94 -4.91
N LEU A 140 32.23 20.16 -5.90
CA LEU A 140 32.82 20.19 -7.23
C LEU A 140 32.70 21.57 -7.90
N VAL A 141 31.53 22.20 -7.78
CA VAL A 141 31.30 23.56 -8.30
C VAL A 141 32.23 24.56 -7.62
N GLU A 142 32.40 24.48 -6.30
CA GLU A 142 33.36 25.33 -5.58
C GLU A 142 34.79 25.11 -6.05
N ASP A 143 35.22 23.86 -6.19
CA ASP A 143 36.59 23.53 -6.57
C ASP A 143 36.90 23.99 -7.99
N VAL A 144 35.94 23.84 -8.92
CA VAL A 144 36.05 24.38 -10.28
C VAL A 144 36.11 25.92 -10.27
N THR A 145 35.29 26.58 -9.44
CA THR A 145 35.32 28.04 -9.31
C THR A 145 36.68 28.52 -8.81
N LYS A 146 37.23 27.88 -7.77
CA LYS A 146 38.57 28.17 -7.23
C LYS A 146 39.66 27.96 -8.29
N MET A 147 39.55 26.95 -9.15
CA MET A 147 40.50 26.74 -10.25
C MET A 147 40.48 27.88 -11.27
N PHE A 148 39.30 28.38 -11.64
CA PHE A 148 39.19 29.53 -12.54
C PHE A 148 39.74 30.82 -11.90
N ASP A 149 39.38 31.09 -10.64
CA ASP A 149 39.91 32.25 -9.90
C ASP A 149 41.45 32.22 -9.80
N TRP A 150 42.02 31.03 -9.56
CA TRP A 150 43.47 30.86 -9.52
C TRP A 150 44.13 31.10 -10.89
N ALA A 151 43.52 30.61 -11.97
CA ALA A 151 44.04 30.82 -13.33
C ALA A 151 43.99 32.30 -13.72
N ASP A 152 42.92 33.02 -13.37
CA ASP A 152 42.77 34.44 -13.64
C ASP A 152 43.77 35.29 -12.83
N GLN A 153 44.03 34.92 -11.57
CA GLN A 153 45.04 35.58 -10.72
C GLN A 153 46.48 35.33 -11.23
N ASN A 154 46.75 34.16 -11.80
CA ASN A 154 48.06 33.80 -12.35
C ASN A 154 48.28 34.23 -13.81
N ASN A 155 47.29 34.86 -14.46
CA ASN A 155 47.43 35.40 -15.81
C ASN A 155 48.21 36.74 -15.87
N ARG A 156 49.05 37.05 -14.86
CA ARG A 156 50.10 38.05 -14.98
C ARG A 156 51.19 37.47 -15.89
N VAL A 157 51.45 38.12 -17.02
CA VAL A 157 52.62 37.84 -17.86
C VAL A 157 53.87 37.93 -16.97
N MET A 158 54.39 36.78 -16.57
CA MET A 158 55.67 36.70 -15.87
C MET A 158 56.77 37.07 -16.86
N SER A 159 57.76 37.85 -16.40
CA SER A 159 58.93 38.13 -17.23
C SER A 159 59.73 36.85 -17.49
N ASP A 160 60.40 36.75 -18.64
CA ASP A 160 61.19 35.57 -19.03
C ASP A 160 62.25 35.18 -17.96
N GLU A 161 62.78 36.16 -17.22
CA GLU A 161 63.70 35.93 -16.10
C GLU A 161 63.02 35.29 -14.88
N GLU A 162 61.80 35.69 -14.54
CA GLU A 162 61.02 35.07 -13.45
C GLU A 162 60.55 33.67 -13.84
N PHE A 163 60.26 33.43 -15.11
CA PHE A 163 59.95 32.10 -15.64
C PHE A 163 61.15 31.16 -15.54
N LYS A 164 62.35 31.60 -15.93
CA LYS A 164 63.58 30.80 -15.81
C LYS A 164 63.93 30.49 -14.35
N GLN A 165 63.78 31.46 -13.46
CA GLN A 165 64.07 31.25 -12.03
C GLN A 165 63.08 30.25 -11.41
N LYS A 166 61.77 30.38 -11.69
CA LYS A 166 60.78 29.39 -11.22
C LYS A 166 60.95 28.02 -11.87
N GLN A 167 61.38 27.95 -13.13
CA GLN A 167 61.71 26.68 -13.78
C GLN A 167 62.88 25.98 -13.06
N MET A 168 63.94 26.72 -12.71
CA MET A 168 65.06 26.20 -11.93
C MET A 168 64.66 25.74 -10.53
N ASP A 169 63.75 26.46 -9.87
CA ASP A 169 63.26 26.09 -8.54
C ASP A 169 62.36 24.84 -8.61
N VAL A 170 61.51 24.73 -9.65
CA VAL A 170 60.69 23.53 -9.92
C VAL A 170 61.55 22.32 -10.26
N ASP A 171 62.62 22.48 -11.04
CA ASP A 171 63.53 21.37 -11.37
C ASP A 171 64.27 20.89 -10.12
N LYS A 172 64.66 21.81 -9.22
CA LYS A 172 65.29 21.48 -7.92
C LYS A 172 64.32 20.77 -6.98
N ASP A 173 63.06 21.19 -6.95
CA ASP A 173 62.02 20.57 -6.16
C ASP A 173 61.58 19.21 -6.73
N MET A 174 61.59 19.05 -8.06
CA MET A 174 61.34 17.79 -8.75
C MET A 174 62.47 16.77 -8.53
N GLU A 175 63.73 17.21 -8.48
CA GLU A 175 64.85 16.34 -8.10
C GLU A 175 64.76 15.92 -6.62
N LYS A 176 64.34 16.84 -5.75
CA LYS A 176 64.06 16.55 -4.33
C LYS A 176 62.86 15.61 -4.15
N LEU A 177 61.84 15.71 -5.02
CA LEU A 177 60.67 14.83 -5.09
C LEU A 177 60.98 13.48 -5.72
N ALA A 178 61.92 13.40 -6.65
CA ALA A 178 62.38 12.13 -7.22
C ALA A 178 63.17 11.32 -6.17
N ILE A 179 64.01 12.01 -5.38
CA ILE A 179 64.74 11.42 -4.25
C ILE A 179 63.79 11.00 -3.11
N SER A 180 62.65 11.69 -2.91
CA SER A 180 61.62 11.26 -1.95
C SER A 180 60.68 10.17 -2.49
N LYS A 181 60.40 10.14 -3.80
CA LYS A 181 59.58 9.10 -4.47
C LYS A 181 60.27 7.75 -4.60
N GLU A 182 61.60 7.69 -4.51
CA GLU A 182 62.28 6.40 -4.32
C GLU A 182 61.98 5.77 -2.94
N LYS A 183 61.28 6.49 -2.06
CA LYS A 183 60.78 6.01 -0.76
C LYS A 183 59.26 6.01 -0.58
N ASP A 184 58.43 6.40 -1.57
CA ASP A 184 56.96 6.41 -1.40
C ASP A 184 56.17 5.79 -2.57
N SER A 185 55.29 4.88 -2.18
CA SER A 185 54.54 3.90 -2.96
C SER A 185 53.21 4.43 -3.54
N ASP A 186 53.24 5.33 -4.51
CA ASP A 186 52.00 5.99 -5.02
C ASP A 186 51.56 5.59 -6.46
N GLY A 187 52.06 4.46 -6.98
CA GLY A 187 51.56 3.84 -8.22
C GLY A 187 50.43 2.82 -7.98
N ILE A 188 50.40 2.21 -6.80
CA ILE A 188 49.47 1.11 -6.45
C ILE A 188 48.06 1.65 -6.14
N GLY A 189 47.96 2.85 -5.55
CA GLY A 189 46.67 3.47 -5.20
C GLY A 189 45.81 3.79 -6.42
N LYS A 190 46.39 4.46 -7.43
CA LYS A 190 45.67 4.84 -8.66
C LYS A 190 45.23 3.64 -9.50
N MET A 191 46.01 2.55 -9.51
CA MET A 191 45.65 1.31 -10.21
C MET A 191 44.47 0.60 -9.54
N LYS A 192 44.44 0.58 -8.19
CA LYS A 192 43.31 0.03 -7.42
C LYS A 192 42.02 0.85 -7.61
N GLU A 193 42.13 2.17 -7.68
CA GLU A 193 40.99 3.07 -7.92
C GLU A 193 40.37 2.82 -9.31
N MET A 194 41.21 2.71 -10.36
CA MET A 194 40.78 2.40 -11.73
C MET A 194 40.12 1.03 -11.84
N GLU A 195 40.63 0.02 -11.14
CA GLU A 195 40.05 -1.32 -11.12
C GLU A 195 38.70 -1.35 -10.39
N LYS A 196 38.57 -0.59 -9.29
CA LYS A 196 37.30 -0.41 -8.58
C LYS A 196 36.23 0.26 -9.47
N LEU A 197 36.58 1.34 -10.15
CA LEU A 197 35.68 2.02 -11.08
C LEU A 197 35.26 1.13 -12.27
N ALA A 198 36.17 0.30 -12.78
CA ALA A 198 35.86 -0.66 -13.84
C ALA A 198 34.86 -1.74 -13.37
N GLN A 199 34.99 -2.19 -12.11
CA GLN A 199 34.07 -3.13 -11.49
C GLN A 199 32.68 -2.51 -11.26
N GLU A 200 32.62 -1.28 -10.75
CA GLU A 200 31.36 -0.54 -10.56
C GLU A 200 30.63 -0.31 -11.90
N LEU A 201 31.37 0.02 -12.99
CA LEU A 201 30.80 0.13 -14.33
C LEU A 201 30.18 -1.18 -14.84
N LYS A 202 30.79 -2.31 -14.50
CA LYS A 202 30.30 -3.65 -14.88
C LYS A 202 29.02 -4.00 -14.13
N GLU A 203 28.95 -3.66 -12.85
CA GLU A 203 27.78 -3.82 -12.00
C GLU A 203 26.62 -2.93 -12.48
N MET A 204 26.90 -1.66 -12.77
CA MET A 204 25.94 -0.73 -13.36
C MET A 204 25.37 -1.25 -14.69
N LYS A 205 26.21 -1.79 -15.59
CA LYS A 205 25.74 -2.41 -16.84
C LYS A 205 24.85 -3.63 -16.60
N CYS A 206 25.14 -4.42 -15.56
CA CYS A 206 24.31 -5.57 -15.20
C CYS A 206 22.93 -5.13 -14.70
N ILE A 207 22.90 -4.11 -13.83
CA ILE A 207 21.67 -3.51 -13.30
C ILE A 207 20.83 -2.89 -14.42
N TYR A 208 21.44 -2.13 -15.33
CA TYR A 208 20.70 -1.55 -16.47
C TYR A 208 20.10 -2.62 -17.38
N ARG A 209 20.81 -3.73 -17.59
CA ARG A 209 20.29 -4.86 -18.36
C ARG A 209 19.10 -5.51 -17.65
N SER A 210 19.19 -5.76 -16.34
CA SER A 210 18.10 -6.37 -15.58
C SER A 210 16.87 -5.46 -15.49
N GLN A 211 17.07 -4.13 -15.34
CA GLN A 211 15.98 -3.16 -15.41
C GLN A 211 15.26 -3.21 -16.77
N GLY A 212 16.01 -3.34 -17.87
CA GLY A 212 15.43 -3.50 -19.21
C GLY A 212 14.55 -4.75 -19.35
N GLU A 213 14.96 -5.88 -18.75
CA GLU A 213 14.17 -7.12 -18.71
C GLU A 213 12.91 -6.96 -17.87
N ILE A 214 13.02 -6.36 -16.67
CA ILE A 214 11.88 -6.10 -15.78
C ILE A 214 10.85 -5.22 -16.50
N ILE A 215 11.29 -4.10 -17.10
CA ILE A 215 10.41 -3.21 -17.86
C ILE A 215 9.71 -3.99 -18.99
N ARG A 216 10.43 -4.83 -19.73
CA ARG A 216 9.84 -5.62 -20.82
C ARG A 216 8.78 -6.60 -20.31
N ASN A 217 9.05 -7.29 -19.22
CA ASN A 217 8.12 -8.25 -18.61
C ASN A 217 6.87 -7.55 -18.09
N THR A 218 7.02 -6.45 -17.34
CA THR A 218 5.88 -5.65 -16.86
C THR A 218 5.03 -5.12 -18.00
N ARG A 219 5.64 -4.68 -19.12
CA ARG A 219 4.89 -4.26 -20.32
C ARG A 219 4.08 -5.41 -20.89
N LYS A 220 4.67 -6.61 -21.00
CA LYS A 220 4.02 -7.81 -21.52
C LYS A 220 2.84 -8.25 -20.65
N GLU A 221 2.99 -8.23 -19.33
CA GLU A 221 1.92 -8.54 -18.38
C GLU A 221 0.77 -7.54 -18.49
N ARG A 222 1.10 -6.24 -18.54
CA ARG A 222 0.13 -5.16 -18.72
C ARG A 222 -0.65 -5.27 -20.03
N ASP A 223 0.00 -5.70 -21.11
CA ASP A 223 -0.68 -5.99 -22.38
C ASP A 223 -1.55 -7.25 -22.31
N GLY A 224 -1.14 -8.26 -21.52
CA GLY A 224 -1.93 -9.44 -21.21
C GLY A 224 -3.23 -9.08 -20.47
N PHE A 225 -3.12 -8.34 -19.37
CA PHE A 225 -4.27 -7.84 -18.61
C PHE A 225 -5.20 -6.99 -19.46
N LYS A 226 -4.66 -6.17 -20.38
CA LYS A 226 -5.48 -5.39 -21.30
C LYS A 226 -6.35 -6.29 -22.20
N LYS A 227 -5.76 -7.35 -22.76
CA LYS A 227 -6.50 -8.31 -23.61
C LYS A 227 -7.58 -9.04 -22.82
N GLU A 228 -7.27 -9.47 -21.60
CA GLU A 228 -8.22 -10.16 -20.73
C GLU A 228 -9.38 -9.25 -20.32
N ARG A 229 -9.09 -7.99 -19.97
CA ARG A 229 -10.10 -6.97 -19.71
C ARG A 229 -11.01 -6.76 -20.92
N ASP A 230 -10.42 -6.63 -22.12
CA ASP A 230 -11.20 -6.41 -23.35
C ASP A 230 -12.09 -7.63 -23.66
N TRP A 231 -11.61 -8.85 -23.39
CA TRP A 231 -12.40 -10.08 -23.49
C TRP A 231 -13.56 -10.11 -22.48
N LEU A 232 -13.31 -9.76 -21.21
CA LEU A 232 -14.33 -9.70 -20.16
C LEU A 232 -15.42 -8.67 -20.47
N ILE A 233 -15.05 -7.53 -21.06
CA ILE A 233 -16.03 -6.52 -21.49
C ILE A 233 -16.98 -7.10 -22.55
N GLU A 234 -16.45 -7.87 -23.50
CA GLU A 234 -17.28 -8.44 -24.56
C GLU A 234 -18.17 -9.58 -24.05
N GLU A 235 -17.64 -10.44 -23.18
CA GLU A 235 -18.42 -11.50 -22.54
C GLU A 235 -19.52 -10.93 -21.64
N LYS A 236 -19.24 -9.83 -20.93
CA LYS A 236 -20.24 -9.10 -20.15
C LYS A 236 -21.41 -8.63 -21.03
N LYS A 237 -21.13 -8.00 -22.18
CA LYS A 237 -22.20 -7.56 -23.11
C LYS A 237 -23.02 -8.74 -23.61
N ARG A 238 -22.37 -9.87 -23.91
CA ARG A 238 -23.04 -11.10 -24.35
C ARG A 238 -23.99 -11.63 -23.29
N LEU A 239 -23.55 -11.66 -22.02
CA LEU A 239 -24.38 -12.08 -20.89
C LEU A 239 -25.53 -11.11 -20.63
N GLU A 240 -25.29 -9.80 -20.67
CA GLU A 240 -26.34 -8.78 -20.55
C GLU A 240 -27.44 -8.97 -21.61
N PHE A 241 -27.04 -9.26 -22.86
CA PHE A 241 -27.98 -9.57 -23.94
C PHE A 241 -28.82 -10.82 -23.64
N LEU A 242 -28.18 -11.92 -23.22
CA LEU A 242 -28.88 -13.16 -22.88
C LEU A 242 -29.84 -13.00 -21.70
N VAL A 243 -29.42 -12.28 -20.66
CA VAL A 243 -30.28 -11.96 -19.52
C VAL A 243 -31.48 -11.13 -19.97
N GLY A 244 -31.29 -10.15 -20.85
CA GLY A 244 -32.36 -9.36 -21.43
C GLY A 244 -33.40 -10.21 -22.17
N ASP A 245 -32.96 -11.18 -22.97
CA ASP A 245 -33.88 -12.07 -23.69
C ASP A 245 -34.60 -13.04 -22.76
N LEU A 246 -33.93 -13.59 -21.75
CA LEU A 246 -34.56 -14.42 -20.71
C LEU A 246 -35.63 -13.65 -19.93
N MET A 247 -35.37 -12.38 -19.60
CA MET A 247 -36.35 -11.52 -18.92
C MET A 247 -37.59 -11.28 -19.80
N LYS A 248 -37.43 -11.04 -21.11
CA LYS A 248 -38.56 -10.90 -22.04
C LYS A 248 -39.41 -12.17 -22.11
N VAL A 249 -38.76 -13.33 -22.19
CA VAL A 249 -39.46 -14.63 -22.20
C VAL A 249 -40.18 -14.86 -20.86
N GLY A 250 -39.53 -14.53 -19.74
CA GLY A 250 -40.11 -14.60 -18.40
C GLY A 250 -41.37 -13.76 -18.25
N HIS A 251 -41.34 -12.50 -18.69
CA HIS A 251 -42.52 -11.62 -18.70
C HIS A 251 -43.63 -12.18 -19.59
N GLY A 252 -43.31 -12.61 -20.82
CA GLY A 252 -44.30 -13.20 -21.71
C GLY A 252 -44.96 -14.47 -21.13
N ASN A 253 -44.22 -15.28 -20.38
CA ASN A 253 -44.77 -16.45 -19.70
C ASN A 253 -45.63 -16.07 -18.49
N LYS A 254 -45.25 -15.03 -17.74
CA LYS A 254 -46.06 -14.48 -16.65
C LYS A 254 -47.41 -13.98 -17.15
N ASP A 255 -47.42 -13.21 -18.25
CA ASP A 255 -48.64 -12.68 -18.85
C ASP A 255 -49.57 -13.80 -19.34
N LYS A 256 -49.01 -14.86 -19.94
CA LYS A 256 -49.78 -16.05 -20.34
C LYS A 256 -50.39 -16.77 -19.14
N LEU A 257 -49.63 -16.94 -18.05
CA LEU A 257 -50.12 -17.55 -16.82
C LEU A 257 -51.25 -16.74 -16.19
N GLU A 258 -51.14 -15.41 -16.20
CA GLU A 258 -52.17 -14.53 -15.66
C GLU A 258 -53.47 -14.63 -16.45
N LYS A 259 -53.40 -14.65 -17.79
CA LYS A 259 -54.57 -14.90 -18.66
C LYS A 259 -55.22 -16.26 -18.40
N ILE A 260 -54.43 -17.32 -18.23
CA ILE A 260 -54.95 -18.66 -17.91
C ILE A 260 -55.66 -18.65 -16.56
N LYS A 261 -55.08 -17.99 -15.54
CA LYS A 261 -55.70 -17.86 -14.22
C LYS A 261 -57.03 -17.12 -14.29
N SER A 262 -57.15 -16.06 -15.08
CA SER A 262 -58.42 -15.33 -15.24
C SER A 262 -59.54 -16.20 -15.82
N ILE A 263 -59.22 -17.09 -16.78
CA ILE A 263 -60.21 -18.00 -17.37
C ILE A 263 -60.70 -19.05 -16.37
N LEU A 264 -59.84 -19.50 -15.45
CA LEU A 264 -60.19 -20.51 -14.44
C LEU A 264 -61.02 -19.96 -13.26
N VAL A 265 -61.20 -18.65 -13.18
CA VAL A 265 -61.94 -17.97 -12.10
C VAL A 265 -63.36 -17.55 -12.54
N GLU A 266 -63.68 -17.64 -13.84
CA GLU A 266 -65.07 -17.63 -14.37
C GLU A 266 -65.69 -19.03 -14.32
#